data_AF-A0A5C8BAV8-F1
#
_entry.id   AF-A0A5C8BAV8-F1
#
_cell.length_a   1.000
_cell.length_b   1.000
_cell.length_c   1.000
_cell.angle_alpha   90.00
_cell.angle_beta   90.00
_cell.angle_gamma   90.00
#
_symmetry.space_group_name_H-M   'P 1'
#
loop_
_entity.id
_entity.type
_entity.pdbx_description
1 polymer ?
#
loop_
_entity_poly.entity_id
_entity_poly.type
_entity_poly.pdbx_seq_one_letter_code
_entity_poly.pdbx_strand_id
1 'polypeptide(L)'
;MYNGVECKETLHIPPTKENLRRAEFKRNQILVEIDSGKFNYAEHFPNSSRIKLFCKPLQQKITIGELLNKQLSDYTLMYEKGNLSISTLTGYKKITNHLLKYFSNIYIQDLSATDVKEWLLQLGLSDITAKTV
;
A
#
# COMPACT_ATOMS: atom_id res chain seq x y z
N MET A 1 22.49 8.79 -15.59
CA MET A 1 22.17 7.68 -14.66
C MET A 1 21.01 8.13 -13.78
N TYR A 2 20.09 7.23 -13.43
CA TYR A 2 18.98 7.52 -12.52
C TYR A 2 19.04 6.53 -11.35
N ASN A 3 19.05 7.02 -10.11
CA ASN A 3 19.22 6.22 -8.89
C ASN A 3 20.41 5.23 -8.96
N GLY A 4 21.55 5.65 -9.53
CA GLY A 4 22.76 4.83 -9.66
C GLY A 4 22.72 3.77 -10.77
N VAL A 5 21.66 3.72 -11.58
CA VAL A 5 21.50 2.72 -12.65
C VAL A 5 21.48 3.40 -14.03
N GLU A 6 22.17 2.80 -15.00
CA GLU A 6 22.02 3.16 -16.41
C GLU A 6 20.69 2.65 -16.97
N CYS A 7 19.78 3.58 -17.26
CA CYS A 7 18.50 3.27 -17.89
C CYS A 7 18.61 3.48 -19.40
N LYS A 8 18.54 2.38 -20.16
CA LYS A 8 18.45 2.38 -21.64
C LYS A 8 17.03 1.97 -22.01
N GLU A 9 16.16 2.96 -22.15
CA GLU A 9 14.76 2.77 -22.55
C GLU A 9 14.59 3.00 -24.06
N THR A 10 13.86 2.11 -24.72
CA THR A 10 13.63 2.19 -26.17
C THR A 10 12.35 2.95 -26.47
N LEU A 11 12.42 3.93 -27.37
CA LEU A 11 11.24 4.61 -27.90
C LEU A 11 10.70 3.82 -29.09
N HIS A 12 9.43 3.42 -29.06
CA HIS A 12 8.78 2.68 -30.15
C HIS A 12 8.34 3.63 -31.27
N ILE A 13 9.28 4.40 -31.82
CA ILE A 13 9.06 5.36 -32.92
C ILE A 13 10.06 5.12 -34.05
N PRO A 14 9.68 5.32 -35.32
CA PRO A 14 10.61 5.16 -36.45
C PRO A 14 11.79 6.14 -36.35
N PRO A 15 13.02 5.75 -36.73
CA PRO A 15 14.21 6.60 -36.65
C PRO A 15 14.27 7.62 -37.79
N THR A 16 13.32 8.56 -37.82
CA THR A 16 13.34 9.71 -38.73
C THR A 16 14.08 10.89 -38.09
N LYS A 17 14.60 11.84 -38.89
CA LYS A 17 15.29 13.04 -38.37
C LYS A 17 14.44 13.82 -37.36
N GLU A 18 13.14 13.90 -37.59
CA GLU A 18 12.20 14.57 -36.70
C GLU A 18 12.01 13.80 -35.37
N ASN A 19 11.92 12.47 -35.45
CA ASN A 19 11.78 11.63 -34.27
C ASN A 19 13.06 11.58 -33.43
N LEU A 20 14.23 11.70 -34.04
CA LEU A 20 15.50 11.87 -33.34
C LEU A 20 15.53 13.17 -32.54
N ARG A 21 15.11 14.29 -33.13
CA ARG A 21 14.97 15.58 -32.42
C ARG A 21 13.98 15.48 -31.26
N ARG A 22 12.85 14.80 -31.45
CA ARG A 22 11.88 14.56 -30.36
C ARG A 22 12.47 13.71 -29.24
N ALA A 23 13.27 12.70 -29.56
CA ALA A 23 13.95 11.87 -28.58
C ALA A 23 14.98 12.68 -27.77
N GLU A 24 15.75 13.55 -28.43
CA GLU A 24 16.68 14.48 -27.78
C GLU A 24 15.95 15.45 -26.84
N PHE A 25 14.84 16.05 -27.31
CA PHE A 25 14.02 16.94 -26.48
C PHE A 25 13.48 16.22 -25.24
N LYS A 26 12.91 15.01 -25.43
CA LYS A 26 12.41 14.19 -24.31
C LYS A 26 13.54 13.86 -23.33
N ARG A 27 14.74 13.51 -23.81
CA ARG A 27 15.91 13.27 -22.94
C ARG A 27 16.24 14.50 -22.11
N ASN A 28 16.28 15.69 -22.72
CA ASN A 28 16.59 16.92 -22.00
C ASN A 28 15.52 17.26 -20.97
N GLN A 29 14.24 17.08 -21.29
CA GLN A 29 13.14 17.24 -20.35
C GLN A 29 13.30 16.31 -19.13
N ILE A 30 13.58 15.03 -19.36
CA ILE A 30 13.81 14.05 -18.30
C ILE A 30 14.98 14.46 -17.39
N LEU A 31 16.07 14.97 -17.96
CA LEU A 31 17.22 15.44 -17.17
C LEU A 31 16.85 16.63 -16.28
N VAL A 32 16.08 17.59 -16.79
CA VAL A 32 15.58 18.73 -16.01
C VAL A 32 14.65 18.27 -14.89
N GLU A 33 13.76 17.32 -15.17
CA GLU A 33 12.85 16.78 -14.16
C GLU A 33 13.59 16.01 -13.06
N ILE A 34 14.65 15.27 -13.40
CA ILE A 34 15.51 14.56 -12.44
C ILE A 34 16.20 15.58 -11.52
N ASP A 35 16.78 16.64 -12.10
CA ASP A 35 17.44 17.71 -11.33
C ASP A 35 16.46 18.42 -10.38
N SER A 36 15.23 18.67 -10.84
CA SER A 36 14.17 19.27 -10.01
C SER A 36 13.55 18.34 -8.96
N GLY A 37 13.92 17.06 -8.95
CA GLY A 37 13.35 16.04 -8.04
C GLY A 37 11.89 15.65 -8.33
N LYS A 38 11.34 16.05 -9.49
CA LYS A 38 9.95 15.77 -9.89
C LYS A 38 9.81 14.62 -10.89
N PHE A 39 10.92 14.01 -11.29
CA PHE A 39 10.91 12.96 -12.30
C PHE A 39 10.17 11.71 -11.83
N ASN A 40 9.14 11.33 -12.58
CA ASN A 40 8.40 10.08 -12.38
C ASN A 40 8.70 9.10 -13.53
N TYR A 41 9.41 8.01 -13.21
CA TYR A 41 9.81 7.01 -14.20
C TYR A 41 8.61 6.35 -14.91
N ALA A 42 7.53 6.07 -14.17
CA ALA A 42 6.34 5.40 -14.72
C ALA A 42 5.56 6.27 -15.70
N GLU A 43 5.57 7.60 -15.51
CA GLU A 43 4.92 8.54 -16.42
C GLU A 43 5.64 8.61 -17.77
N HIS A 44 6.98 8.63 -17.75
CA HIS A 44 7.77 8.73 -18.97
C HIS A 44 7.89 7.41 -19.74
N PHE A 45 7.90 6.28 -19.02
CA PHE A 45 8.13 4.94 -19.56
C PHE A 45 7.13 3.91 -19.00
N PRO A 46 5.81 4.05 -19.30
CA PRO A 46 4.74 3.23 -18.70
C PRO A 46 4.85 1.73 -19.02
N ASN A 47 5.51 1.37 -20.11
CA ASN A 47 5.68 -0.02 -20.55
C ASN A 47 7.04 -0.62 -20.15
N SER A 48 7.86 0.08 -19.37
CA SER A 48 9.18 -0.41 -18.99
C SER A 48 9.12 -1.43 -17.85
N SER A 49 9.85 -2.54 -17.99
CA SER A 49 10.04 -3.50 -16.89
C SER A 49 10.76 -2.88 -15.70
N ARG A 50 11.50 -1.78 -15.91
CA ARG A 50 12.27 -1.07 -14.88
C ARG A 50 11.42 -0.18 -14.00
N ILE A 51 10.13 0.00 -14.29
CA ILE A 51 9.20 0.70 -13.38
C ILE A 51 9.26 0.08 -11.98
N LYS A 52 9.34 -1.25 -11.87
CA LYS A 52 9.41 -1.95 -10.58
C LYS A 52 10.67 -1.64 -9.77
N LEU A 53 11.75 -1.22 -10.43
CA LEU A 53 13.03 -0.89 -9.77
C LEU A 53 13.02 0.52 -9.20
N PHE A 54 12.35 1.45 -9.89
CA PHE A 54 12.46 2.88 -9.60
C PHE A 54 11.20 3.48 -9.00
N CYS A 55 10.04 3.01 -9.43
CA CYS A 55 8.81 3.26 -8.74
C CYS A 55 8.70 2.17 -7.68
N LYS A 56 8.93 2.53 -6.42
CA LYS A 56 8.29 1.77 -5.33
C LYS A 56 6.82 1.66 -5.73
N PRO A 57 6.19 0.47 -5.68
CA PRO A 57 4.76 0.40 -5.89
C PRO A 57 4.18 1.51 -5.03
N LEU A 58 3.39 2.41 -5.63
CA LEU A 58 2.62 3.41 -4.89
C LEU A 58 2.16 2.65 -3.66
N GLN A 59 2.67 3.01 -2.48
CA GLN A 59 2.31 2.29 -1.26
C GLN A 59 0.81 2.36 -1.25
N GLN A 60 0.14 1.27 -1.64
CA GLN A 60 -1.29 1.24 -1.66
C GLN A 60 -1.61 1.54 -0.22
N LYS A 61 -2.26 2.68 0.00
CA LYS A 61 -2.61 3.11 1.32
C LYS A 61 -3.67 2.12 1.79
N ILE A 62 -3.20 1.04 2.40
CA ILE A 62 -4.05 -0.01 2.91
C ILE A 62 -4.54 0.47 4.26
N THR A 63 -5.85 0.43 4.44
CA THR A 63 -6.50 0.69 5.70
C THR A 63 -6.40 -0.51 6.61
N ILE A 64 -6.42 -0.28 7.93
CA ILE A 64 -6.51 -1.35 8.90
C ILE A 64 -7.82 -2.13 8.70
N GLY A 65 -8.89 -1.46 8.26
CA GLY A 65 -10.15 -2.11 7.92
C GLY A 65 -10.03 -3.19 6.85
N GLU A 66 -9.29 -2.91 5.78
CA GLU A 66 -9.03 -3.91 4.73
C GLU A 66 -8.28 -5.13 5.28
N LEU A 67 -7.28 -4.93 6.14
CA LEU A 67 -6.56 -6.03 6.77
C LEU A 67 -7.43 -6.84 7.73
N LEU A 68 -8.25 -6.19 8.55
CA LEU A 68 -9.14 -6.86 9.50
C LEU A 68 -10.24 -7.66 8.79
N ASN A 69 -10.79 -7.14 7.69
CA ASN A 69 -11.76 -7.87 6.87
C ASN A 69 -11.13 -9.10 6.20
N LYS A 70 -9.89 -8.96 5.72
CA LYS A 70 -9.11 -10.10 5.23
C LYS A 70 -8.91 -11.14 6.34
N GLN A 71 -8.51 -10.71 7.54
CA GLN A 71 -8.35 -11.59 8.70
C GLN A 71 -9.63 -12.36 9.06
N LEU A 72 -10.81 -11.72 8.99
CA LEU A 72 -12.10 -12.38 9.20
C LEU A 72 -12.37 -13.48 8.17
N SER A 73 -12.01 -13.22 6.92
CA SER A 73 -12.14 -14.18 5.82
C SER A 73 -11.21 -15.37 6.05
N ASP A 74 -9.96 -15.11 6.44
CA ASP A 74 -8.96 -16.13 6.75
C ASP A 74 -9.40 -17.01 7.94
N TYR A 75 -9.96 -16.45 9.00
CA TYR A 75 -10.51 -17.23 10.11
C TYR A 75 -11.69 -18.12 9.71
N THR A 76 -12.56 -17.62 8.84
CA THR A 76 -13.69 -18.41 8.33
C THR A 76 -13.18 -19.59 7.51
N LEU A 77 -12.17 -19.36 6.66
CA LEU A 77 -11.53 -20.43 5.88
C LEU A 77 -10.79 -21.44 6.77
N MET A 78 -10.14 -21.00 7.85
CA MET A 78 -9.48 -21.88 8.82
C MET A 78 -10.49 -22.80 9.53
N TYR A 79 -11.65 -22.26 9.90
CA TYR A 79 -12.74 -23.04 10.46
C TYR A 79 -13.28 -24.09 9.48
N GLU A 80 -13.54 -23.68 8.23
CA GLU A 80 -13.99 -24.60 7.17
C GLU A 80 -13.01 -25.74 6.91
N LYS A 81 -11.70 -25.47 7.04
CA LYS A 81 -10.64 -26.47 6.94
C LYS A 81 -10.47 -27.34 8.20
N GLY A 82 -11.27 -27.13 9.24
CA GLY A 82 -11.19 -27.87 10.50
C GLY A 82 -10.02 -27.48 11.41
N ASN A 83 -9.29 -26.41 11.08
CA ASN A 83 -8.13 -25.94 11.85
C ASN A 83 -8.51 -25.02 13.03
N LEU A 84 -9.80 -24.76 13.21
CA LEU A 84 -10.28 -23.81 14.21
C LEU A 84 -11.61 -24.30 14.79
N SER A 85 -11.80 -24.17 16.11
CA SER A 85 -13.07 -24.47 16.75
C SER A 85 -14.09 -23.35 16.54
N ILE A 86 -15.40 -23.67 16.59
CA ILE A 86 -16.47 -22.68 16.44
C ILE A 86 -16.44 -21.60 17.54
N SER A 87 -16.06 -21.95 18.77
CA SER A 87 -15.95 -21.00 19.88
C SER A 87 -14.78 -20.04 19.68
N THR A 88 -13.65 -20.54 19.16
CA THR A 88 -12.51 -19.72 18.75
C THR A 88 -12.88 -18.77 17.62
N LEU A 89 -13.63 -19.25 16.60
CA LEU A 89 -14.07 -18.41 15.48
C LEU A 89 -14.94 -17.26 15.98
N THR A 90 -15.92 -17.57 16.84
CA THR A 90 -16.82 -16.57 17.41
C THR A 90 -16.06 -15.54 18.25
N GLY A 91 -15.09 -15.99 19.06
CA GLY A 91 -14.24 -15.10 19.85
C GLY A 91 -13.42 -14.15 18.96
N TYR A 92 -12.75 -14.70 17.95
CA TYR A 92 -11.98 -13.90 17.00
C TYR A 92 -12.84 -12.93 16.20
N LYS A 93 -14.00 -13.37 15.70
CA LYS A 93 -14.96 -12.49 15.01
C LYS A 93 -15.40 -11.35 15.92
N LYS A 94 -15.68 -11.62 17.19
CA LYS A 94 -16.09 -10.59 18.15
C LYS A 94 -15.02 -9.51 18.29
N ILE A 95 -13.77 -9.89 18.59
CA ILE A 95 -12.67 -8.94 18.79
C ILE A 95 -12.36 -8.17 17.49
N THR A 96 -12.25 -8.86 16.36
CA THR A 96 -11.98 -8.21 15.08
C THR A 96 -13.08 -7.23 14.67
N ASN A 97 -14.35 -7.54 14.94
CA ASN A 97 -15.46 -6.60 14.73
C ASN A 97 -15.40 -5.38 15.66
N HIS A 98 -14.91 -5.54 16.89
CA HIS A 98 -14.64 -4.39 17.75
C HIS A 98 -13.53 -3.51 17.17
N LEU A 99 -12.42 -4.11 16.72
CA LEU A 99 -11.32 -3.37 16.10
C LEU A 99 -11.77 -2.63 14.84
N LEU A 100 -12.61 -3.25 14.01
CA LEU A 100 -13.16 -2.62 12.80
C LEU A 100 -13.93 -1.34 13.11
N LYS A 101 -14.72 -1.29 14.19
CA LYS A 101 -15.49 -0.09 14.55
C LYS A 101 -14.62 1.14 14.79
N TYR A 102 -13.40 0.96 15.28
CA TYR A 102 -12.51 2.06 15.67
C TYR A 102 -11.42 2.33 14.63
N PHE A 103 -10.85 1.28 14.04
CA PHE A 103 -9.66 1.39 13.19
C PHE A 103 -9.95 1.27 11.69
N SER A 104 -11.20 0.99 11.26
CA SER A 104 -11.49 0.66 9.85
C SER A 104 -10.99 1.71 8.85
N ASN A 105 -11.04 3.00 9.19
CA ASN A 105 -10.73 4.08 8.27
C ASN A 105 -9.30 4.63 8.43
N ILE A 106 -8.50 4.05 9.34
CA ILE A 106 -7.12 4.49 9.57
C ILE A 106 -6.20 3.73 8.62
N TYR A 107 -5.33 4.44 7.92
CA TYR A 107 -4.27 3.82 7.14
C TYR A 107 -3.22 3.22 8.06
N ILE A 108 -2.65 2.06 7.70
CA ILE A 108 -1.67 1.35 8.55
C ILE A 108 -0.50 2.25 8.93
N GLN A 109 -0.03 3.07 7.98
CA GLN A 109 1.05 4.02 8.16
C GLN A 109 0.70 5.19 9.09
N ASP A 110 -0.58 5.49 9.26
CA ASP A 110 -1.08 6.63 10.02
C ASP A 110 -1.53 6.21 11.43
N LEU A 111 -1.49 4.91 11.76
CA LEU A 111 -1.80 4.41 13.09
C LEU A 111 -0.75 4.85 14.11
N SER A 112 -1.19 5.62 15.10
CA SER A 112 -0.34 6.12 16.17
C SER A 112 -0.61 5.42 17.50
N ALA A 113 0.35 5.52 18.43
CA ALA A 113 0.16 5.07 19.81
C ALA A 113 -0.96 5.85 20.53
N THR A 114 -1.27 7.07 20.08
CA THR A 114 -2.37 7.88 20.64
C THR A 114 -3.71 7.26 20.29
N ASP A 115 -3.91 6.84 19.03
CA ASP A 115 -5.15 6.19 18.60
C ASP A 115 -5.45 4.92 19.42
N VAL A 116 -4.41 4.13 19.71
CA VAL A 116 -4.54 2.93 20.54
C VAL A 116 -4.89 3.27 21.99
N LYS A 117 -4.30 4.33 22.56
CA LYS A 117 -4.62 4.79 23.93
C LYS A 117 -6.05 5.31 24.02
N GLU A 118 -6.49 6.09 23.05
CA GLU A 118 -7.87 6.60 22.99
C GLU A 118 -8.87 5.45 22.89
N TRP A 119 -8.59 4.45 22.06
CA TRP A 119 -9.38 3.24 21.98
C TRP A 119 -9.46 2.49 23.31
N LEU A 120 -8.34 2.31 24.02
CA LEU A 120 -8.31 1.67 25.34
C LEU A 120 -9.11 2.46 26.40
N LEU A 121 -9.06 3.78 26.36
CA LEU A 121 -9.87 4.64 27.25
C LEU A 121 -11.37 4.47 26.95
N GLN A 122 -11.76 4.48 25.67
CA GLN A 122 -13.15 4.26 25.26
C GLN A 122 -13.65 2.86 25.64
N LEU A 123 -12.78 1.84 25.54
CA LEU A 123 -13.08 0.49 26.01
C LEU A 123 -13.31 0.45 27.52
N GLY A 124 -12.46 1.12 28.31
CA GLY A 124 -12.61 1.18 29.77
C GLY A 124 -13.86 1.94 30.25
N LEU A 125 -14.45 2.79 29.38
CA LEU A 125 -15.73 3.46 29.61
C LEU A 125 -16.94 2.61 29.19
N SER A 126 -16.71 1.52 28.44
CA SER A 126 -17.72 0.53 28.06
C SER A 126 -17.63 -0.70 28.97
N ASP A 127 -18.70 -1.48 29.15
CA ASP A 127 -18.76 -2.69 30.02
C ASP A 127 -17.87 -3.87 29.54
N ILE A 128 -16.75 -3.60 28.85
CA ILE A 128 -15.80 -4.59 28.37
C ILE A 128 -14.68 -4.72 29.39
N THR A 129 -14.64 -5.85 30.09
CA THR A 129 -13.60 -6.17 31.06
C THR A 129 -12.20 -6.20 30.43
N ALA A 130 -11.20 -5.69 31.14
CA ALA A 130 -9.79 -5.63 30.72
C ALA A 130 -9.16 -6.98 30.29
N LYS A 131 -9.78 -8.12 30.61
CA LYS A 131 -9.36 -9.47 30.17
C LYS A 131 -9.77 -9.83 28.74
N THR A 132 -10.65 -9.04 28.12
CA THR A 132 -11.24 -9.32 26.81
C THR A 132 -10.50 -8.64 25.65
N VAL A 133 -9.58 -7.72 25.96
CA VAL A 133 -8.79 -6.93 25.02
C VAL A 133 -7.39 -7.52 24.87
#